data_AF-A0A8C9F3D3-F1
#
_entry.id   AF-A0A8C9F3D3-F1
#
_cell.length_a   1.000
_cell.length_b   1.000
_cell.length_c   1.000
_cell.angle_alpha   90.00
_cell.angle_beta   90.00
_cell.angle_gamma   90.00
#
_symmetry.space_group_name_H-M   'P 1'
#
loop_
_entity.id
_entity.type
_entity.pdbx_description
1 polymer ?
#
loop_
_entity_poly.entity_id
_entity_poly.type
_entity_poly.pdbx_seq_one_letter_code
_entity_poly.pdbx_strand_id
1 'polypeptide(L)'
;NSGDDGKRVEVWEKSVLFMGSKNGVILVIGEEIPKPTLVLEYTFGRRARRHNAPKDIAHFWEIGGGTSLLDLIRIPITVNNIRSFAVVLVLDLSKPNELWMTMENLLQATRNHVNKILAKLGKADPEVAAEMKQKMQNNLQRDHPDYDLVDPFPIPLVIIGSKYDIFHFTSKSEALLLKARALINHLAFGYDRSKSVSVDHSKPLFIPAGLDSLSQIE
;
A
#
# COMPACT_ATOMS: atom_id res chain seq x y z
N ASN A 1 2.29 -39.83 -27.16
CA ASN A 1 3.47 -39.04 -26.73
C ASN A 1 3.47 -37.73 -27.48
N SER A 2 3.33 -36.56 -26.89
CA SER A 2 3.43 -36.10 -25.49
C SER A 2 2.77 -34.71 -25.50
N GLY A 3 1.63 -34.52 -24.83
CA GLY A 3 1.65 -33.84 -23.53
C GLY A 3 1.72 -32.32 -23.67
N ASP A 4 0.74 -31.70 -24.36
CA ASP A 4 0.52 -30.25 -24.30
C ASP A 4 -0.26 -29.95 -23.02
N ASP A 5 0.46 -29.91 -21.89
CA ASP A 5 -0.07 -29.41 -20.63
C ASP A 5 -0.39 -27.93 -20.83
N GLY A 6 -1.66 -27.64 -21.11
CA GLY A 6 -2.25 -26.31 -21.11
C GLY A 6 -2.16 -25.67 -19.73
N LYS A 7 -0.95 -25.25 -19.33
CA LYS A 7 -0.73 -24.35 -18.20
C LYS A 7 -1.40 -23.04 -18.56
N ARG A 8 -2.64 -22.86 -18.07
CA ARG A 8 -3.28 -21.54 -18.00
C ARG A 8 -2.26 -20.60 -17.38
N VAL A 9 -1.79 -19.64 -18.17
CA VAL A 9 -0.87 -18.62 -17.67
C VAL A 9 -1.68 -17.79 -16.66
N GLU A 10 -1.31 -17.88 -15.39
CA GLU A 10 -1.95 -17.11 -14.33
C GLU A 10 -1.83 -15.62 -14.61
N VAL A 11 -2.97 -14.96 -14.76
CA VAL A 11 -3.05 -13.50 -14.83
C VAL A 11 -3.13 -12.99 -13.40
N TRP A 12 -2.21 -12.12 -13.03
CA TRP A 12 -2.21 -11.55 -11.68
C TRP A 12 -3.11 -10.33 -11.65
N GLU A 13 -4.09 -10.35 -10.75
CA GLU A 13 -4.99 -9.23 -10.49
C GLU A 13 -4.80 -8.76 -9.05
N LYS A 14 -4.39 -7.50 -8.91
CA LYS A 14 -4.18 -6.85 -7.60
C LYS A 14 -4.91 -5.53 -7.53
N SER A 15 -5.31 -5.15 -6.31
CA SER A 15 -5.98 -3.89 -6.05
C SER A 15 -5.20 -3.07 -5.03
N VAL A 16 -5.01 -1.78 -5.29
CA VAL A 16 -4.32 -0.85 -4.40
C VAL A 16 -5.26 0.33 -4.12
N LEU A 17 -5.55 0.56 -2.84
CA LEU A 17 -6.25 1.75 -2.38
C LEU A 17 -5.26 2.80 -1.92
N PHE A 18 -5.39 3.99 -2.48
CA PHE A 18 -4.74 5.17 -2.00
C PHE A 18 -5.71 6.03 -1.22
N MET A 19 -5.27 6.43 -0.02
CA MET A 19 -6.04 7.27 0.88
C MET A 19 -5.11 8.28 1.52
N GLY A 20 -5.60 9.49 1.80
CA GLY A 20 -4.74 10.52 2.35
C GLY A 20 -5.14 11.93 2.00
N SER A 21 -4.19 12.84 2.17
CA SER A 21 -4.33 14.25 1.78
C SER A 21 -4.55 14.40 0.27
N LYS A 22 -5.39 15.36 -0.10
CA LYS A 22 -5.77 15.67 -1.49
C LYS A 22 -4.52 15.81 -2.39
N ASN A 23 -4.60 15.25 -3.60
CA ASN A 23 -3.64 15.42 -4.72
C ASN A 23 -2.36 14.57 -4.67
N GLY A 24 -2.36 13.42 -3.99
CA GLY A 24 -1.14 12.62 -3.77
C GLY A 24 -0.84 11.56 -4.83
N VAL A 25 -1.82 10.96 -5.48
CA VAL A 25 -1.67 9.61 -6.06
C VAL A 25 -1.37 9.65 -7.55
N ILE A 26 -2.11 10.46 -8.31
CA ILE A 26 -1.83 10.68 -9.75
C ILE A 26 -0.39 11.18 -9.92
N LEU A 27 0.13 11.98 -8.98
CA LEU A 27 1.52 12.45 -9.03
C LEU A 27 2.55 11.30 -8.91
N VAL A 28 2.26 10.28 -8.10
CA VAL A 28 3.20 9.17 -7.91
C VAL A 28 3.09 8.17 -9.07
N ILE A 29 1.88 7.91 -9.58
CA ILE A 29 1.65 6.89 -10.62
C ILE A 29 1.81 7.45 -12.05
N GLY A 30 1.47 8.71 -12.28
CA GLY A 30 1.47 9.36 -13.60
C GLY A 30 2.58 10.40 -13.78
N GLU A 31 2.82 10.79 -15.03
CA GLU A 31 3.66 11.94 -15.41
C GLU A 31 2.83 13.21 -15.66
N GLU A 32 1.50 13.14 -15.54
CA GLU A 32 0.59 14.26 -15.75
C GLU A 32 0.40 15.12 -14.49
N ILE A 33 0.04 16.39 -14.70
CA ILE A 33 -0.33 17.32 -13.62
C ILE A 33 -1.56 16.74 -12.89
N PRO A 34 -1.46 16.43 -11.58
CA PRO A 34 -2.55 15.80 -10.86
C PRO A 34 -3.77 16.72 -10.82
N LYS A 35 -4.91 16.23 -11.30
CA LYS A 35 -6.21 16.87 -11.08
C LYS A 35 -6.64 16.60 -9.63
N PRO A 36 -7.30 17.56 -8.95
CA PRO A 36 -7.80 17.30 -7.61
C PRO A 36 -8.88 16.21 -7.60
N THR A 37 -8.62 15.12 -6.90
CA THR A 37 -9.58 14.01 -6.72
C THR A 37 -10.74 14.48 -5.86
N LEU A 38 -11.96 14.41 -6.41
CA LEU A 38 -13.17 14.94 -5.75
C LEU A 38 -13.86 13.92 -4.84
N VAL A 39 -13.81 12.64 -5.20
CA VAL A 39 -14.56 11.56 -4.54
C VAL A 39 -13.74 10.25 -4.59
N LEU A 40 -14.33 9.12 -4.96
CA LEU A 40 -13.62 7.88 -5.25
C LEU A 40 -13.30 7.82 -6.75
N GLU A 41 -12.02 7.84 -7.09
CA GLU A 41 -11.54 7.69 -8.47
C GLU A 41 -10.98 6.28 -8.69
N TYR A 42 -11.25 5.73 -9.87
CA TYR A 42 -10.79 4.41 -10.30
C TYR A 42 -9.94 4.54 -11.55
N THR A 43 -8.76 3.93 -11.53
CA THR A 43 -7.87 3.78 -12.68
C THR A 43 -7.34 2.35 -12.68
N PHE A 44 -6.90 1.84 -13.83
CA PHE A 44 -6.23 0.54 -13.88
C PHE A 44 -5.02 0.57 -14.81
N GLY A 45 -4.00 -0.19 -14.43
CA GLY A 45 -2.80 -0.41 -15.24
C GLY A 45 -2.76 -1.83 -15.77
N ARG A 46 -2.22 -2.01 -16.97
CA ARG A 46 -1.94 -3.34 -17.54
C ARG A 46 -0.47 -3.45 -17.88
N ARG A 47 0.19 -4.51 -17.43
CA ARG A 47 1.62 -4.71 -17.69
C ARG A 47 1.91 -6.14 -18.14
N ALA A 48 2.64 -6.27 -19.25
CA ALA A 48 3.13 -7.57 -19.72
C ALA A 48 4.43 -7.91 -18.98
N ARG A 49 4.55 -9.13 -18.44
CA ARG A 49 5.80 -9.62 -17.85
C ARG A 49 6.80 -10.11 -18.90
N ARG A 50 6.31 -10.60 -20.04
CA ARG A 50 7.09 -11.14 -21.17
C ARG A 50 6.42 -10.82 -22.49
N HIS A 51 7.19 -10.90 -23.59
CA HIS A 51 6.65 -10.77 -24.94
C HIS A 51 5.57 -11.83 -25.19
N ASN A 52 4.40 -11.42 -25.70
CA ASN A 52 3.21 -12.25 -25.93
C ASN A 52 2.60 -12.98 -24.71
N ALA A 53 2.93 -12.59 -23.48
CA ALA A 53 2.24 -13.08 -22.28
C ALA A 53 0.94 -12.29 -22.00
N PRO A 54 -0.08 -12.90 -21.37
CA PRO A 54 -1.19 -12.15 -20.84
C PRO A 54 -0.69 -11.06 -19.87
N LYS A 55 -1.40 -9.93 -19.88
CA LYS A 55 -1.02 -8.74 -19.10
C LYS A 55 -1.63 -8.85 -17.71
N ASP A 56 -0.81 -8.67 -16.68
CA ASP A 56 -1.26 -8.47 -15.32
C ASP A 56 -2.08 -7.18 -15.23
N ILE A 57 -3.05 -7.17 -14.32
CA ILE A 57 -3.96 -6.05 -14.10
C ILE A 57 -3.77 -5.54 -12.67
N ALA A 58 -3.55 -4.23 -12.56
CA ALA A 58 -3.54 -3.53 -11.29
C ALA A 58 -4.68 -2.53 -11.26
N HIS A 59 -5.58 -2.68 -10.28
CA HIS A 59 -6.67 -1.76 -10.00
C HIS A 59 -6.20 -0.72 -8.99
N PHE A 60 -6.38 0.55 -9.31
CA PHE A 60 -6.02 1.68 -8.47
C PHE A 60 -7.28 2.43 -8.08
N TRP A 61 -7.45 2.59 -6.77
CA TRP A 61 -8.56 3.34 -6.17
C TRP A 61 -7.97 4.51 -5.42
N GLU A 62 -8.45 5.73 -5.64
CA GLU A 62 -8.02 6.92 -4.90
C GLU A 62 -9.24 7.55 -4.23
N ILE A 63 -9.13 7.83 -2.93
CA ILE A 63 -10.14 8.58 -2.20
C ILE A 63 -9.67 10.02 -2.04
N GLY A 64 -10.34 10.91 -2.76
CA GLY A 64 -10.29 12.35 -2.58
C GLY A 64 -11.03 12.76 -1.31
N GLY A 65 -10.73 13.96 -0.79
CA GLY A 65 -11.48 14.51 0.34
C GLY A 65 -10.93 14.20 1.74
N GLY A 66 -9.80 13.50 1.87
CA GLY A 66 -9.17 13.24 3.17
C GLY A 66 -10.06 12.39 4.08
N THR A 67 -10.29 12.85 5.31
CA THR A 67 -11.09 12.12 6.32
C THR A 67 -12.59 12.35 6.18
N SER A 68 -13.06 13.13 5.21
CA SER A 68 -14.50 13.42 5.04
C SER A 68 -15.28 12.29 4.34
N LEU A 69 -14.60 11.41 3.62
CA LEU A 69 -15.22 10.39 2.75
C LEU A 69 -14.86 8.96 3.18
N LEU A 70 -14.76 8.72 4.50
CA LEU A 70 -14.38 7.41 5.08
C LEU A 70 -15.30 6.27 4.66
N ASP A 71 -16.58 6.54 4.40
CA ASP A 71 -17.52 5.50 3.97
C ASP A 71 -17.16 4.92 2.59
N LEU A 72 -16.46 5.68 1.73
CA LEU A 72 -16.03 5.22 0.41
C LEU A 72 -14.89 4.20 0.47
N ILE A 73 -14.13 4.13 1.58
CA ILE A 73 -13.08 3.12 1.82
C ILE A 73 -13.64 1.70 1.69
N ARG A 74 -14.92 1.53 1.99
CA ARG A 74 -15.57 0.21 2.00
C ARG A 74 -15.86 -0.34 0.61
N ILE A 75 -15.96 0.53 -0.39
CA ILE A 75 -16.37 0.18 -1.76
C ILE A 75 -15.34 -0.72 -2.46
N PRO A 76 -14.04 -0.37 -2.50
CA PRO A 76 -13.06 -1.17 -3.25
C PRO A 76 -12.61 -2.44 -2.52
N ILE A 77 -12.79 -2.52 -1.19
CA ILE A 77 -12.33 -3.65 -0.38
C ILE A 77 -13.46 -4.67 -0.26
N THR A 78 -13.26 -5.85 -0.85
CA THR A 78 -14.27 -6.92 -0.93
C THR A 78 -13.69 -8.25 -0.42
N VAL A 79 -14.57 -9.23 -0.16
CA VAL A 79 -14.16 -10.58 0.23
C VAL A 79 -13.33 -11.27 -0.86
N ASN A 80 -13.57 -10.94 -2.14
CA ASN A 80 -12.95 -11.61 -3.28
C ASN A 80 -11.52 -11.12 -3.55
N ASN A 81 -11.25 -9.83 -3.32
CA ASN A 81 -9.95 -9.22 -3.63
C ASN A 81 -9.05 -9.01 -2.40
N ILE A 82 -9.53 -9.25 -1.17
CA ILE A 82 -8.78 -8.95 0.06
C ILE A 82 -7.40 -9.62 0.14
N ARG A 83 -7.24 -10.81 -0.47
CA ARG A 83 -5.96 -11.55 -0.52
C ARG A 83 -4.89 -10.85 -1.36
N SER A 84 -5.30 -10.06 -2.35
CA SER A 84 -4.45 -9.31 -3.27
C SER A 84 -4.67 -7.80 -3.17
N PHE A 85 -5.22 -7.34 -2.05
CA PHE A 85 -5.48 -5.93 -1.76
C PHE A 85 -4.34 -5.33 -0.94
N ALA A 86 -3.94 -4.10 -1.29
CA ALA A 86 -2.97 -3.33 -0.53
C ALA A 86 -3.45 -1.89 -0.32
N VAL A 87 -2.90 -1.24 0.70
CA VAL A 87 -3.24 0.14 1.05
C VAL A 87 -1.98 1.01 1.01
N VAL A 88 -2.11 2.19 0.42
CA VAL A 88 -1.10 3.25 0.43
C VAL A 88 -1.70 4.47 1.13
N LEU A 89 -1.16 4.80 2.29
CA LEU A 89 -1.51 6.00 3.03
C LEU A 89 -0.58 7.15 2.61
N VAL A 90 -1.13 8.23 2.08
CA VAL A 90 -0.38 9.44 1.69
C VAL A 90 -0.62 10.57 2.69
N LEU A 91 0.45 11.05 3.30
CA LEU A 91 0.43 12.05 4.36
C LEU A 91 1.03 13.37 3.88
N ASP A 92 0.38 14.50 4.16
CA ASP A 92 0.86 15.82 3.76
C ASP A 92 1.87 16.38 4.76
N LEU A 93 3.17 16.30 4.44
CA LEU A 93 4.22 16.78 5.34
C LEU A 93 4.27 18.31 5.45
N SER A 94 3.55 19.06 4.59
CA SER A 94 3.42 20.51 4.74
C SER A 94 2.52 20.91 5.92
N LYS A 95 1.77 19.95 6.48
CA LYS A 95 0.80 20.17 7.57
C LYS A 95 1.01 19.16 8.71
N PRO A 96 2.12 19.23 9.46
CA PRO A 96 2.45 18.26 10.50
C PRO A 96 1.35 18.09 11.56
N ASN A 97 0.65 19.18 11.90
CA ASN A 97 -0.43 19.17 12.89
C ASN A 97 -1.66 18.33 12.48
N GLU A 98 -1.89 18.13 11.18
CA GLU A 98 -3.02 17.34 10.66
C GLU A 98 -2.65 15.86 10.45
N LEU A 99 -1.35 15.51 10.48
CA LEU A 99 -0.85 14.19 10.09
C LEU A 99 -1.41 13.07 10.96
N TRP A 100 -1.30 13.22 12.28
CA TRP A 100 -1.71 12.21 13.24
C TRP A 100 -3.20 11.89 13.12
N MET A 101 -4.04 12.93 13.15
CA MET A 101 -5.49 12.78 13.01
C MET A 101 -5.88 12.16 11.67
N THR A 102 -5.20 12.53 10.58
CA THR A 102 -5.47 11.98 9.25
C THR A 102 -5.11 10.50 9.19
N MET A 103 -3.91 10.14 9.68
CA MET A 103 -3.44 8.77 9.74
C MET A 103 -4.37 7.89 10.58
N GLU A 104 -4.68 8.31 11.80
CA GLU A 104 -5.48 7.52 12.74
C GLU A 104 -6.88 7.24 12.17
N ASN A 105 -7.58 8.28 11.70
CA ASN A 105 -8.92 8.14 11.15
C ASN A 105 -8.98 7.20 9.94
N LEU A 106 -8.02 7.33 9.02
CA LEU A 106 -7.97 6.51 7.80
C LEU A 106 -7.57 5.06 8.09
N LEU A 107 -6.56 4.84 8.94
CA LEU A 107 -6.09 3.51 9.30
C LEU A 107 -7.14 2.77 10.13
N GLN A 108 -7.79 3.43 11.11
CA GLN A 108 -8.84 2.81 11.90
C GLN A 108 -10.05 2.44 11.03
N ALA A 109 -10.54 3.37 10.18
CA ALA A 109 -11.68 3.10 9.31
C ALA A 109 -11.42 1.90 8.38
N THR A 110 -10.22 1.85 7.79
CA THR A 110 -9.79 0.77 6.91
C THR A 110 -9.61 -0.54 7.67
N ARG A 111 -8.90 -0.54 8.80
CA ARG A 111 -8.69 -1.72 9.66
C ARG A 111 -10.01 -2.32 10.11
N ASN A 112 -10.96 -1.49 10.55
CA ASN A 112 -12.27 -1.94 10.98
C ASN A 112 -13.05 -2.62 9.87
N HIS A 113 -13.01 -2.09 8.64
CA HIS A 113 -13.67 -2.70 7.49
C HIS A 113 -12.98 -4.00 7.06
N VAL A 114 -11.65 -4.02 6.99
CA VAL A 114 -10.86 -5.21 6.68
C VAL A 114 -11.13 -6.32 7.69
N ASN A 115 -11.11 -6.03 8.99
CA ASN A 115 -11.41 -7.01 10.04
C ASN A 115 -12.84 -7.56 9.93
N LYS A 116 -13.82 -6.73 9.55
CA LYS A 116 -15.18 -7.20 9.27
C LYS A 116 -15.22 -8.16 8.08
N ILE A 117 -14.45 -7.90 7.03
CA ILE A 117 -14.33 -8.78 5.86
C ILE A 117 -13.63 -10.09 6.23
N LEU A 118 -12.53 -10.01 6.97
CA LEU A 118 -11.79 -11.19 7.44
C LEU A 118 -12.63 -12.05 8.38
N ALA A 119 -13.42 -11.45 9.27
CA ALA A 119 -14.36 -12.18 10.13
C ALA A 119 -15.46 -12.88 9.33
N LYS A 120 -15.96 -12.25 8.25
CA LYS A 120 -16.92 -12.90 7.33
C LYS A 120 -16.27 -14.05 6.57
N LEU A 121 -15.05 -13.86 6.09
CA LEU A 121 -14.27 -14.87 5.38
C LEU A 121 -13.94 -16.06 6.29
N GLY A 122 -13.49 -15.80 7.52
CA GLY A 122 -13.14 -16.83 8.51
C GLY A 122 -14.31 -17.69 8.97
N LYS A 123 -15.56 -17.21 8.85
CA LYS A 123 -16.76 -18.04 9.08
C LYS A 123 -16.99 -19.06 7.96
N ALA A 124 -16.59 -18.74 6.73
CA ALA A 124 -16.70 -19.64 5.59
C ALA A 124 -15.46 -20.55 5.49
N ASP A 125 -14.28 -20.00 5.77
CA ASP A 125 -12.99 -20.66 5.66
C ASP A 125 -12.01 -20.12 6.72
N PRO A 126 -11.88 -20.81 7.87
CA PRO A 126 -10.97 -20.41 8.94
C PRO A 126 -9.49 -20.45 8.56
N GLU A 127 -9.10 -21.35 7.66
CA GLU A 127 -7.70 -21.56 7.27
C GLU A 127 -7.16 -20.34 6.54
N VAL A 128 -7.98 -19.75 5.65
CA VAL A 128 -7.61 -18.55 4.89
C VAL A 128 -7.38 -17.34 5.79
N ALA A 129 -8.23 -17.14 6.80
CA ALA A 129 -8.08 -16.03 7.73
C ALA A 129 -6.78 -16.18 8.55
N ALA A 130 -6.45 -17.41 8.95
CA ALA A 130 -5.21 -17.72 9.65
C ALA A 130 -3.98 -17.51 8.74
N GLU A 131 -4.03 -17.97 7.49
CA GLU A 131 -2.98 -17.80 6.49
C GLU A 131 -2.67 -16.31 6.26
N MET A 132 -3.71 -15.48 6.11
CA MET A 132 -3.54 -14.03 5.93
C MET A 132 -2.87 -13.38 7.13
N LYS A 133 -3.30 -13.74 8.35
CA LYS A 133 -2.70 -13.22 9.58
C LYS A 133 -1.23 -13.65 9.70
N GLN A 134 -0.95 -14.91 9.42
CA GLN A 134 0.41 -15.46 9.46
C GLN A 134 1.31 -14.82 8.41
N LYS A 135 0.81 -14.59 7.20
CA LYS A 135 1.53 -13.87 6.13
C LYS A 135 1.91 -12.46 6.55
N MET A 136 1.01 -11.75 7.24
CA MET A 136 1.31 -10.41 7.73
C MET A 136 2.33 -10.42 8.86
N GLN A 137 2.27 -11.40 9.78
CA GLN A 137 3.26 -11.57 10.85
C GLN A 137 4.64 -11.97 10.31
N ASN A 138 4.71 -12.85 9.31
CA ASN A 138 5.96 -13.30 8.70
C ASN A 138 6.70 -12.17 7.94
N ASN A 139 6.07 -11.02 7.69
CA ASN A 139 6.78 -9.85 7.16
C ASN A 139 7.75 -9.26 8.19
N LEU A 140 7.50 -9.48 9.48
CA LEU A 140 8.47 -9.24 10.55
C LEU A 140 9.28 -10.52 10.76
N GLN A 141 10.59 -10.36 10.89
CA GLN A 141 11.47 -11.50 11.18
C GLN A 141 11.18 -12.00 12.60
N ARG A 142 11.16 -13.31 12.83
CA ARG A 142 10.78 -13.88 14.14
C ARG A 142 11.76 -13.55 15.26
N ASP A 143 12.98 -13.24 14.90
CA ASP A 143 14.07 -12.78 15.77
C ASP A 143 14.07 -11.26 15.98
N HIS A 144 13.09 -10.54 15.43
CA HIS A 144 12.95 -9.11 15.63
C HIS A 144 12.64 -8.79 17.10
N PRO A 145 13.32 -7.81 17.73
CA PRO A 145 13.14 -7.49 19.15
C PRO A 145 11.70 -7.11 19.50
N ASP A 146 10.98 -6.47 18.58
CA ASP A 146 9.61 -6.00 18.78
C ASP A 146 8.53 -6.99 18.29
N TYR A 147 8.90 -8.23 17.93
CA TYR A 147 7.99 -9.19 17.29
C TYR A 147 6.69 -9.41 18.10
N ASP A 148 6.79 -9.52 19.42
CA ASP A 148 5.65 -9.74 20.31
C ASP A 148 4.88 -8.45 20.68
N LEU A 149 5.46 -7.28 20.40
CA LEU A 149 4.89 -5.97 20.74
C LEU A 149 4.09 -5.36 19.59
N VAL A 150 4.28 -5.84 18.37
CA VAL A 150 3.67 -5.27 17.15
C VAL A 150 2.36 -5.99 16.81
N ASP A 151 1.30 -5.21 16.57
CA ASP A 151 0.08 -5.67 15.90
C ASP A 151 0.09 -5.22 14.42
N PRO A 152 0.44 -6.12 13.47
CA PRO A 152 0.55 -5.76 12.06
C PRO A 152 -0.79 -5.30 11.49
N PHE A 153 -0.76 -4.38 10.52
CA PHE A 153 -1.96 -4.07 9.75
C PHE A 153 -2.43 -5.35 9.02
N PRO A 154 -3.74 -5.66 8.97
CA PRO A 154 -4.24 -6.96 8.50
C PRO A 154 -4.04 -7.24 7.00
N ILE A 155 -3.58 -6.26 6.23
CA ILE A 155 -3.22 -6.35 4.81
C ILE A 155 -1.96 -5.50 4.55
N PRO A 156 -1.26 -5.67 3.41
CA PRO A 156 -0.10 -4.84 3.10
C PRO A 156 -0.42 -3.34 3.14
N LEU A 157 0.39 -2.58 3.89
CA LEU A 157 0.30 -1.14 4.07
C LEU A 157 1.63 -0.48 3.72
N VAL A 158 1.59 0.61 2.97
CA VAL A 158 2.72 1.51 2.74
C VAL A 158 2.31 2.92 3.14
N ILE A 159 3.16 3.62 3.89
CA ILE A 159 2.96 5.01 4.27
C ILE A 159 3.94 5.88 3.47
N ILE A 160 3.43 6.93 2.83
CA ILE A 160 4.21 7.86 2.00
C ILE A 160 3.98 9.28 2.52
N GLY A 161 5.08 9.96 2.87
CA GLY A 161 5.07 11.40 3.09
C GLY A 161 5.15 12.15 1.76
N SER A 162 4.19 13.04 1.51
CA SER A 162 4.14 13.93 0.35
C SER A 162 4.62 15.33 0.72
N LYS A 163 4.99 16.14 -0.29
CA LYS A 163 5.51 17.51 -0.12
C LYS A 163 6.75 17.61 0.79
N TYR A 164 7.64 16.63 0.68
CA TYR A 164 8.90 16.61 1.42
C TYR A 164 9.78 17.83 1.10
N ASP A 165 9.72 18.34 -0.13
CA ASP A 165 10.35 19.58 -0.57
C ASP A 165 9.93 20.78 0.30
N ILE A 166 8.65 20.86 0.68
CA ILE A 166 8.15 21.90 1.57
C ILE A 166 8.60 21.65 3.01
N PHE A 167 8.50 20.41 3.49
CA PHE A 167 8.86 20.04 4.86
C PHE A 167 10.35 20.30 5.18
N HIS A 168 11.24 19.96 4.24
CA HIS A 168 12.69 20.05 4.43
C HIS A 168 13.33 21.22 3.65
N PHE A 169 12.52 22.13 3.10
CA PHE A 169 12.97 23.29 2.31
C PHE A 169 14.01 22.92 1.23
N THR A 170 13.76 21.83 0.51
CA THR A 170 14.66 21.27 -0.51
C THR A 170 13.99 21.31 -1.89
N SER A 171 14.78 21.18 -2.95
CA SER A 171 14.22 20.94 -4.28
C SER A 171 13.52 19.57 -4.35
N LYS A 172 12.59 19.43 -5.29
CA LYS A 172 11.93 18.16 -5.58
C LYS A 172 12.96 17.13 -6.01
N SER A 173 12.95 15.97 -5.37
CA SER A 173 13.88 14.88 -5.65
C SER A 173 13.23 13.81 -6.52
N GLU A 174 13.66 13.69 -7.78
CA GLU A 174 13.22 12.62 -8.67
C GLU A 174 13.53 11.23 -8.13
N ALA A 175 14.65 11.09 -7.39
CA ALA A 175 15.05 9.83 -6.76
C ALA A 175 14.00 9.33 -5.75
N LEU A 176 13.34 10.23 -5.01
CA LEU A 176 12.27 9.86 -4.08
C LEU A 176 11.00 9.42 -4.79
N LEU A 177 10.66 10.11 -5.87
CA LEU A 177 9.53 9.73 -6.72
C LEU A 177 9.74 8.34 -7.32
N LEU A 178 10.95 8.04 -7.80
CA LEU A 178 11.30 6.72 -8.32
C LEU A 178 11.21 5.62 -7.24
N LYS A 179 11.64 5.89 -6.01
CA LYS A 179 11.48 4.96 -4.88
C LYS A 179 10.01 4.71 -4.54
N ALA A 180 9.19 5.76 -4.48
CA ALA A 180 7.75 5.64 -4.25
C ALA A 180 7.06 4.83 -5.37
N ARG A 181 7.40 5.11 -6.63
CA ARG A 181 6.95 4.33 -7.80
C ARG A 181 7.35 2.87 -7.71
N ALA A 182 8.56 2.56 -7.26
CA ALA A 182 9.01 1.19 -7.09
C ALA A 182 8.18 0.44 -6.04
N LEU A 183 7.86 1.08 -4.90
CA LEU A 183 6.97 0.51 -3.87
C LEU A 183 5.56 0.24 -4.41
N ILE A 184 4.96 1.20 -5.13
CA ILE A 184 3.64 1.01 -5.74
C ILE A 184 3.67 -0.11 -6.76
N ASN A 185 4.70 -0.20 -7.60
CA ASN A 185 4.84 -1.29 -8.57
C ASN A 185 5.00 -2.66 -7.90
N HIS A 186 5.68 -2.74 -6.75
CA HIS A 186 5.73 -3.96 -5.94
C HIS A 186 4.32 -4.36 -5.47
N LEU A 187 3.54 -3.43 -4.93
CA LEU A 187 2.17 -3.71 -4.49
C LEU A 187 1.26 -4.11 -5.65
N ALA A 188 1.32 -3.36 -6.76
CA ALA A 188 0.44 -3.48 -7.91
C ALA A 188 0.75 -4.70 -8.80
N PHE A 189 2.02 -5.04 -9.00
CA PHE A 189 2.44 -6.07 -9.97
C PHE A 189 3.33 -7.16 -9.37
N GLY A 190 3.78 -7.01 -8.12
CA GLY A 190 4.62 -8.01 -7.44
C GLY A 190 6.10 -8.00 -7.83
N TYR A 191 6.61 -6.89 -8.37
CA TYR A 191 8.06 -6.73 -8.64
C TYR A 191 8.88 -6.70 -7.35
N ASP A 192 10.18 -6.94 -7.41
CA ASP A 192 11.04 -6.94 -6.23
C ASP A 192 11.03 -5.61 -5.46
N ARG A 193 11.04 -5.71 -4.13
CA ARG A 193 11.17 -4.55 -3.24
C ARG A 193 12.61 -4.03 -3.31
N SER A 194 12.77 -2.71 -3.29
CA SER A 194 14.09 -2.13 -3.00
C SER A 194 14.51 -2.51 -1.58
N LYS A 195 15.74 -3.01 -1.43
CA LYS A 195 16.35 -3.32 -0.12
C LYS A 195 17.07 -2.14 0.51
N SER A 196 17.05 -0.97 -0.14
CA SER A 196 17.67 0.24 0.42
C SER A 196 17.04 0.58 1.77
N VAL A 197 17.82 1.04 2.75
CA VAL A 197 17.31 1.55 4.03
C VAL A 197 17.89 2.95 4.24
N SER A 198 17.06 3.89 4.69
CA SER A 198 17.48 5.23 5.08
C SER A 198 16.69 5.64 6.31
N VAL A 199 17.34 5.59 7.47
CA VAL A 199 16.77 5.99 8.78
C VAL A 199 17.33 7.33 9.28
N ASP A 200 18.24 7.94 8.51
CA ASP A 200 18.84 9.23 8.84
C ASP A 200 17.78 10.34 8.72
N HIS A 201 17.48 11.01 9.85
CA HIS A 201 16.47 12.07 9.94
C HIS A 201 16.84 13.32 9.12
N SER A 202 18.12 13.50 8.76
CA SER A 202 18.58 14.58 7.88
C SER A 202 18.33 14.27 6.39
N LYS A 203 17.86 13.06 6.09
CA LYS A 203 17.60 12.58 4.73
C LYS A 203 16.17 12.08 4.58
N PRO A 204 15.69 11.90 3.35
CA PRO A 204 14.42 11.24 3.12
C PRO A 204 14.41 9.83 3.73
N LEU A 205 13.40 9.55 4.54
CA LEU A 205 13.23 8.25 5.19
C LEU A 205 12.75 7.20 4.20
N PHE A 206 13.34 6.02 4.28
CA PHE A 206 12.87 4.82 3.56
C PHE A 206 13.11 3.62 4.46
N ILE A 207 12.04 3.10 5.01
CA ILE A 207 12.06 2.07 6.05
C ILE A 207 11.24 0.87 5.55
N PRO A 208 11.90 -0.19 5.07
CA PRO A 208 11.23 -1.46 4.84
C PRO A 208 10.76 -2.04 6.17
N ALA A 209 9.56 -2.64 6.18
CA ALA A 209 9.01 -3.27 7.39
C ALA A 209 9.99 -4.29 7.99
N GLY A 210 10.20 -4.21 9.31
CA GLY A 210 11.04 -5.14 10.08
C GLY A 210 12.54 -4.86 10.00
N LEU A 211 12.94 -3.68 9.51
CA LEU A 211 14.32 -3.17 9.58
C LEU A 211 14.47 -2.00 10.56
N ASP A 212 13.38 -1.60 11.19
CA ASP A 212 13.28 -0.63 12.28
C ASP A 212 12.84 -1.31 13.57
N SER A 213 13.38 -0.85 14.70
CA SER A 213 12.94 -1.29 16.03
C SER A 213 12.60 -0.11 16.92
N LEU A 214 11.74 -0.32 17.92
CA LEU A 214 11.32 0.72 18.88
C LEU A 214 12.52 1.37 19.56
N SER A 215 13.51 0.55 19.97
CA SER A 215 14.75 1.03 20.60
C SER A 215 15.62 1.95 19.72
N GLN A 216 15.44 1.92 18.40
CA GLN A 216 16.17 2.81 17.47
C GLN A 216 15.43 4.12 17.21
N ILE A 217 14.16 4.20 17.59
CA ILE A 217 13.28 5.35 17.35
C ILE A 217 13.22 6.25 18.59
N GLU A 218 13.38 5.68 19.78
CA GLU A 218 13.55 6.41 21.06
C GLU A 218 14.89 7.16 21.17
#